data_AF-A0A2W6CKQ7-F1
#
_entry.id   AF-A0A2W6CKQ7-F1
#
_cell.length_a   1.000
_cell.length_b   1.000
_cell.length_c   1.000
_cell.angle_alpha   90.00
_cell.angle_beta   90.00
_cell.angle_gamma   90.00
#
_symmetry.space_group_name_H-M   'P 1'
#
loop_
_entity.id
_entity.type
_entity.pdbx_description
1 polymer ?
#
loop_
_entity_poly.entity_id
_entity_poly.type
_entity_poly.pdbx_seq_one_letter_code
_entity_poly.pdbx_strand_id
1 'polypeptide(L)'
;MFSEAVQALESSFAQVSDAEEDRLPFAEATREPGRPPTADEDPYNCFIRRCTVNGKADGALSGLNVGLKDNISVAGIPMTLGSRFMEGYVPLIDATVVTRLLNAGVNVKGKLNMDEFSHGIFGFGTDPQSYGRSLNPHAPEYLSGGSSSGPAVAVASRAVDVAFGGDQGGSIRVPASWCGIVGLKPTHGLVPHTGVIGIDPVIDHIGPVGRSVMDVARILECIAGSDDYDRRQVGAPSALRYASGLATGIRGVRIGVLREGFGDEEADPDVEAVVRESIEVLKRAVPL
;
A
#
# COMPACT_ATOMS: atom_id res chain seq x y z
N MET A 1 -15.02 -44.26 -1.43
CA MET A 1 -14.93 -43.16 -0.44
C MET A 1 -13.49 -42.74 -0.11
N PHE A 2 -12.70 -43.46 0.70
CA PHE A 2 -11.34 -42.99 1.06
C PHE A 2 -10.37 -42.97 -0.14
N SER A 3 -10.45 -43.94 -1.06
CA SER A 3 -9.58 -43.98 -2.24
C SER A 3 -9.95 -42.94 -3.30
N GLU A 4 -11.23 -42.57 -3.41
CA GLU A 4 -11.70 -41.51 -4.33
C GLU A 4 -11.27 -40.12 -3.84
N ALA A 5 -11.30 -39.89 -2.52
CA ALA A 5 -10.79 -38.65 -1.93
C ALA A 5 -9.28 -38.49 -2.14
N VAL A 6 -8.52 -39.58 -1.99
CA VAL A 6 -7.07 -39.59 -2.26
C VAL A 6 -6.79 -39.36 -3.74
N GLN A 7 -7.51 -40.03 -4.65
CA GLN A 7 -7.37 -39.80 -6.09
C GLN A 7 -7.75 -38.37 -6.49
N ALA A 8 -8.77 -37.77 -5.89
CA ALA A 8 -9.14 -36.39 -6.15
C ALA A 8 -8.06 -35.41 -5.69
N LEU A 9 -7.46 -35.67 -4.52
CA LEU A 9 -6.31 -34.91 -4.01
C LEU A 9 -5.08 -35.06 -4.90
N GLU A 10 -4.71 -36.28 -5.27
CA GLU A 10 -3.58 -36.56 -6.17
C GLU A 10 -3.79 -35.91 -7.54
N SER A 11 -5.01 -35.97 -8.08
CA SER A 11 -5.36 -35.31 -9.34
C SER A 11 -5.29 -33.78 -9.24
N SER A 12 -5.74 -33.21 -8.11
CA SER A 12 -5.61 -31.77 -7.85
C SER A 12 -4.15 -31.36 -7.70
N PHE A 13 -3.31 -32.17 -7.04
CA PHE A 13 -1.88 -31.90 -6.91
C PHE A 13 -1.16 -32.02 -8.26
N ALA A 14 -1.49 -33.02 -9.08
CA ALA A 14 -0.95 -33.17 -10.42
C ALA A 14 -1.32 -32.00 -11.33
N GLN A 15 -2.56 -31.50 -11.24
CA GLN A 15 -2.96 -30.28 -11.97
C GLN A 15 -2.23 -29.03 -11.51
N VAL A 16 -1.84 -28.95 -10.25
CA VAL A 16 -1.03 -27.84 -9.72
C VAL A 16 0.45 -27.99 -10.10
N SER A 17 0.99 -29.22 -10.16
CA SER A 17 2.38 -29.47 -10.57
C SER A 17 2.62 -29.34 -12.06
N ASP A 18 1.62 -29.68 -12.87
CA ASP A 18 1.67 -29.61 -14.34
C ASP A 18 1.17 -28.28 -14.89
N ALA A 19 0.60 -27.41 -14.05
CA ALA A 19 0.38 -26.03 -14.43
C ALA A 19 1.74 -25.41 -14.72
N GLU A 20 1.98 -25.02 -15.97
CA GLU A 20 3.02 -24.04 -16.27
C GLU A 20 2.70 -22.83 -15.38
N GLU A 21 3.50 -22.63 -14.33
CA GLU A 21 3.53 -21.33 -13.68
C GLU A 21 3.92 -20.36 -14.79
N ASP A 22 2.98 -19.51 -15.21
CA ASP A 22 3.28 -18.35 -16.03
C ASP A 22 4.37 -17.58 -15.30
N ARG A 23 5.63 -17.86 -15.68
CA ARG A 23 6.78 -17.25 -15.06
C ARG A 23 6.68 -15.79 -15.40
N LEU A 24 6.51 -14.97 -14.37
CA LEU A 24 6.58 -13.52 -14.51
C LEU A 24 7.83 -13.20 -15.33
N PRO A 25 7.72 -12.31 -16.33
CA PRO A 25 8.84 -11.98 -17.19
C PRO A 25 9.99 -11.49 -16.29
N PHE A 26 11.01 -12.32 -16.15
CA PHE A 26 12.18 -12.00 -15.35
C PHE A 26 12.95 -10.90 -16.06
N ALA A 27 12.98 -9.72 -15.44
CA ALA A 27 13.86 -8.64 -15.83
C ALA A 27 14.88 -8.47 -14.71
N GLU A 28 16.05 -9.10 -14.86
CA GLU A 28 17.18 -8.78 -13.99
C GLU A 28 17.49 -7.30 -14.10
N ALA A 29 17.37 -6.58 -12.98
CA ALA A 29 17.77 -5.19 -12.89
C ALA A 29 18.98 -5.09 -11.96
N THR A 30 20.14 -4.72 -12.51
CA THR A 30 21.29 -4.33 -11.69
C THR A 30 21.02 -2.93 -11.15
N ARG A 31 20.79 -2.82 -9.85
CA ARG A 31 20.51 -1.55 -9.16
C ARG A 31 21.44 -1.36 -7.99
N GLU A 32 21.76 -0.10 -7.69
CA GLU A 32 22.40 0.26 -6.44
C GLU A 32 21.47 -0.11 -5.28
N PRO A 33 21.86 -1.06 -4.41
CA PRO A 33 20.96 -1.58 -3.39
C PRO A 33 20.58 -0.52 -2.35
N GLY A 34 21.34 0.59 -2.27
CA GLY A 34 21.14 1.67 -1.31
C GLY A 34 21.74 1.36 0.07
N ARG A 35 21.23 1.99 1.12
CA ARG A 35 21.69 1.77 2.51
C ARG A 35 20.62 2.16 3.54
N PRO A 36 20.72 1.70 4.79
CA PRO A 36 19.94 2.27 5.88
C PRO A 36 20.18 3.79 6.00
N PRO A 37 19.15 4.59 6.34
CA PRO A 37 19.31 6.02 6.62
C PRO A 37 20.10 6.25 7.92
N THR A 38 20.72 7.41 8.06
CA THR A 38 21.16 7.91 9.37
C THR A 38 19.96 8.52 10.13
N ALA A 39 20.11 8.74 11.43
CA ALA A 39 19.05 9.39 12.24
C ALA A 39 18.70 10.80 11.74
N ASP A 40 19.69 11.54 11.21
CA ASP A 40 19.46 12.89 10.64
C ASP A 40 18.72 12.83 9.30
N GLU A 41 18.90 11.77 8.52
CA GLU A 41 18.22 11.56 7.24
C GLU A 41 16.78 11.06 7.40
N ASP A 42 16.49 10.37 8.51
CA ASP A 42 15.19 9.79 8.80
C ASP A 42 14.83 9.89 10.30
N PRO A 43 14.53 11.11 10.80
CA PRO A 43 14.26 11.33 12.21
C PRO A 43 12.97 10.64 12.71
N TYR A 44 12.11 10.18 11.81
CA TYR A 44 10.84 9.51 12.14
C TYR A 44 10.88 8.00 11.94
N ASN A 45 12.04 7.41 11.59
CA ASN A 45 12.20 5.97 11.36
C ASN A 45 11.17 5.41 10.35
N CYS A 46 10.95 6.14 9.24
CA CYS A 46 10.00 5.74 8.20
C CYS A 46 10.64 4.95 7.05
N PHE A 47 11.97 4.93 6.93
CA PHE A 47 12.73 4.14 5.96
C PHE A 47 13.47 3.00 6.65
N ILE A 48 13.31 1.79 6.13
CA ILE A 48 14.27 0.70 6.40
C ILE A 48 15.53 0.94 5.56
N ARG A 49 15.35 1.44 4.33
CA ARG A 49 16.44 1.61 3.37
C ARG A 49 16.18 2.75 2.41
N ARG A 50 17.16 3.64 2.28
CA ARG A 50 17.23 4.66 1.24
C ARG A 50 17.88 4.05 0.00
N CYS A 51 17.19 4.12 -1.12
CA CYS A 51 17.70 3.73 -2.44
C CYS A 51 17.15 4.71 -3.47
N THR A 52 17.66 4.67 -4.70
CA THR A 52 17.09 5.47 -5.79
C THR A 52 16.99 4.62 -7.04
N VAL A 53 15.77 4.48 -7.54
CA VAL A 53 15.48 3.88 -8.85
C VAL A 53 14.73 4.92 -9.66
N ASN A 54 15.36 5.41 -10.71
CA ASN A 54 14.78 6.47 -11.52
C ASN A 54 13.76 5.90 -12.52
N GLY A 55 12.63 6.58 -12.66
CA GLY A 55 11.66 6.27 -13.71
C GLY A 55 12.14 6.78 -15.08
N LYS A 56 11.34 6.51 -16.11
CA LYS A 56 11.53 7.08 -17.46
C LYS A 56 11.50 8.61 -17.42
N ALA A 57 12.38 9.26 -18.16
CA ALA A 57 12.53 10.72 -18.11
C ALA A 57 11.28 11.47 -18.60
N ASP A 58 10.51 10.88 -19.51
CA ASP A 58 9.38 11.46 -20.24
C ASP A 58 8.02 10.87 -19.83
N GLY A 59 7.95 10.23 -18.67
CA GLY A 59 6.71 9.69 -18.13
C GLY A 59 5.71 10.76 -17.68
N ALA A 60 4.42 10.42 -17.69
CA ALA A 60 3.34 11.34 -17.34
C ALA A 60 3.40 11.87 -15.88
N LEU A 61 4.12 11.18 -15.00
CA LEU A 61 4.34 11.52 -13.59
C LEU A 61 5.83 11.75 -13.29
N SER A 62 6.63 12.10 -14.31
CA SER A 62 8.05 12.42 -14.15
C SER A 62 8.31 13.45 -13.04
N GLY A 63 9.30 13.15 -12.19
CA GLY A 63 9.70 13.99 -11.07
C GLY A 63 9.00 13.69 -9.75
N LEU A 64 7.93 12.89 -9.75
CA LEU A 64 7.28 12.43 -8.54
C LEU A 64 8.16 11.39 -7.83
N ASN A 65 8.32 11.55 -6.51
CA ASN A 65 9.10 10.64 -5.68
C ASN A 65 8.19 9.77 -4.81
N VAL A 66 8.39 8.46 -4.86
CA VAL A 66 7.65 7.50 -4.04
C VAL A 66 8.52 6.72 -3.09
N GLY A 67 7.95 6.41 -1.93
CA GLY A 67 8.44 5.35 -1.07
C GLY A 67 7.52 4.14 -1.13
N LEU A 68 8.09 2.95 -1.04
CA LEU A 68 7.34 1.70 -1.16
C LEU A 68 7.41 0.97 0.18
N LYS A 69 6.27 0.54 0.73
CA LYS A 69 6.25 -0.39 1.86
C LYS A 69 7.19 -1.56 1.58
N ASP A 70 7.91 -1.99 2.59
CA ASP A 70 9.03 -2.89 2.37
C ASP A 70 8.63 -4.26 1.80
N ASN A 71 7.37 -4.67 1.92
CA ASN A 71 6.82 -5.89 1.29
C ASN A 71 6.53 -5.81 -0.22
N ILE A 72 6.88 -4.70 -0.87
CA ILE A 72 6.77 -4.50 -2.31
C ILE A 72 8.13 -4.80 -2.96
N SER A 73 8.18 -5.79 -3.85
CA SER A 73 9.43 -6.18 -4.51
C SER A 73 9.91 -5.10 -5.47
N VAL A 74 11.21 -4.78 -5.36
CA VAL A 74 11.94 -3.94 -6.30
C VAL A 74 13.22 -4.71 -6.64
N ALA A 75 13.35 -5.17 -7.89
CA ALA A 75 14.47 -6.03 -8.30
C ALA A 75 15.82 -5.41 -7.91
N GLY A 76 16.69 -6.21 -7.28
CA GLY A 76 18.03 -5.77 -6.85
C GLY A 76 18.08 -4.90 -5.59
N ILE A 77 16.92 -4.53 -4.99
CA ILE A 77 16.86 -3.76 -3.74
C ILE A 77 16.42 -4.68 -2.60
N PRO A 78 17.16 -4.75 -1.47
CA PRO A 78 16.78 -5.58 -0.32
C PRO A 78 15.34 -5.36 0.16
N MET A 79 14.69 -6.45 0.56
CA MET A 79 13.33 -6.47 1.11
C MET A 79 13.32 -7.36 2.36
N THR A 80 12.93 -6.79 3.50
CA THR A 80 13.00 -7.44 4.81
C THR A 80 11.62 -7.67 5.44
N LEU A 81 10.54 -7.17 4.84
CA LEU A 81 9.18 -7.30 5.37
C LEU A 81 9.03 -6.71 6.78
N GLY A 82 9.82 -5.69 7.10
CA GLY A 82 9.88 -5.13 8.46
C GLY A 82 10.55 -6.05 9.49
N SER A 83 11.17 -7.15 9.07
CA SER A 83 11.80 -8.14 9.95
C SER A 83 13.27 -8.37 9.61
N ARG A 84 14.13 -8.30 10.62
CA ARG A 84 15.54 -8.66 10.53
C ARG A 84 15.76 -10.13 10.14
N PHE A 85 14.75 -10.99 10.33
CA PHE A 85 14.78 -12.38 9.87
C PHE A 85 15.00 -12.50 8.35
N MET A 86 14.50 -11.53 7.59
CA MET A 86 14.60 -11.50 6.13
C MET A 86 15.83 -10.72 5.63
N GLU A 87 16.74 -10.30 6.51
CA GLU A 87 17.98 -9.64 6.09
C GLU A 87 18.78 -10.53 5.13
N GLY A 88 19.16 -9.97 3.99
CA GLY A 88 19.84 -10.69 2.90
C GLY A 88 18.91 -11.13 1.76
N TYR A 89 17.58 -11.11 1.94
CA TYR A 89 16.66 -11.34 0.84
C TYR A 89 16.65 -10.16 -0.14
N VAL A 90 16.89 -10.45 -1.42
CA VAL A 90 16.84 -9.50 -2.53
C VAL A 90 15.95 -10.08 -3.63
N PRO A 91 14.80 -9.45 -3.93
CA PRO A 91 13.92 -9.92 -4.99
C PRO A 91 14.59 -9.78 -6.36
N LEU A 92 14.27 -10.72 -7.25
CA LEU A 92 14.78 -10.75 -8.64
C LEU A 92 13.88 -9.99 -9.62
N ILE A 93 12.66 -9.64 -9.21
CA ILE A 93 11.66 -8.99 -10.05
C ILE A 93 11.13 -7.73 -9.38
N ASP A 94 10.69 -6.78 -10.21
CA ASP A 94 9.83 -5.70 -9.75
C ASP A 94 8.41 -6.21 -9.57
N ALA A 95 7.72 -5.74 -8.54
CA ALA A 95 6.26 -5.84 -8.49
C ALA A 95 5.65 -5.10 -9.70
N THR A 96 4.49 -5.54 -10.18
CA THR A 96 3.83 -4.90 -11.33
C THR A 96 3.61 -3.41 -11.09
N VAL A 97 3.22 -3.03 -9.86
CA VAL A 97 3.06 -1.63 -9.47
C VAL A 97 4.34 -0.82 -9.60
N VAL A 98 5.50 -1.40 -9.28
CA VAL A 98 6.81 -0.76 -9.42
C VAL A 98 7.14 -0.54 -10.90
N THR A 99 6.94 -1.55 -11.74
CA THR A 99 7.13 -1.44 -13.19
C THR A 99 6.26 -0.33 -13.79
N ARG A 100 4.98 -0.25 -13.40
CA ARG A 100 4.06 0.80 -13.84
C ARG A 100 4.52 2.19 -13.41
N LEU A 101 4.93 2.35 -12.15
CA LEU A 101 5.44 3.61 -11.62
C LEU A 101 6.68 4.10 -12.38
N LEU A 102 7.68 3.22 -12.55
CA LEU A 102 8.90 3.55 -13.29
C LEU A 102 8.60 3.92 -14.75
N ASN A 103 7.68 3.20 -15.39
CA ASN A 103 7.24 3.52 -16.75
C ASN A 103 6.53 4.88 -16.85
N ALA A 104 5.81 5.30 -15.80
CA ALA A 104 5.19 6.61 -15.71
C ALA A 104 6.16 7.73 -15.28
N GLY A 105 7.45 7.44 -15.11
CA GLY A 105 8.48 8.42 -14.76
C GLY A 105 8.63 8.70 -13.27
N VAL A 106 7.96 7.92 -12.42
CA VAL A 106 8.03 8.05 -10.97
C VAL A 106 9.35 7.48 -10.46
N ASN A 107 10.00 8.19 -9.55
CA ASN A 107 11.25 7.76 -8.92
C ASN A 107 10.99 7.07 -7.58
N VAL A 108 11.53 5.86 -7.38
CA VAL A 108 11.51 5.19 -6.08
C VAL A 108 12.66 5.71 -5.22
N LYS A 109 12.37 6.17 -4.00
CA LYS A 109 13.35 6.79 -3.07
C LYS A 109 13.67 5.96 -1.83
N GLY A 110 13.07 4.79 -1.69
CA GLY A 110 13.40 3.89 -0.59
C GLY A 110 12.33 2.85 -0.32
N LYS A 111 12.72 1.92 0.55
CA LYS A 111 11.85 0.93 1.17
C LYS A 111 11.45 1.44 2.55
N LEU A 112 10.16 1.48 2.80
CA LEU A 112 9.55 2.11 3.97
C LEU A 112 9.23 1.08 5.04
N ASN A 113 9.40 1.49 6.29
CA ASN A 113 9.17 0.67 7.47
C ASN A 113 7.71 0.21 7.59
N MET A 114 7.50 -0.89 8.31
CA MET A 114 6.20 -1.54 8.48
C MET A 114 6.20 -2.43 9.73
N ASP A 115 5.01 -2.80 10.21
CA ASP A 115 4.92 -3.90 11.17
C ASP A 115 5.41 -5.21 10.52
N GLU A 116 6.10 -6.03 11.30
CA GLU A 116 6.76 -7.26 10.87
C GLU A 116 5.78 -8.19 10.11
N PHE A 117 6.14 -8.58 8.89
CA PHE A 117 5.32 -9.36 7.96
C PHE A 117 3.90 -8.80 7.69
N SER A 118 3.67 -7.51 7.95
CA SER A 118 2.34 -6.88 7.95
C SER A 118 1.39 -7.35 9.08
N HIS A 119 1.87 -8.10 10.06
CA HIS A 119 1.10 -8.57 11.22
C HIS A 119 1.06 -7.52 12.33
N GLY A 120 0.33 -6.44 12.07
CA GLY A 120 0.10 -5.35 13.02
C GLY A 120 -0.82 -4.29 12.43
N ILE A 121 -1.54 -3.57 13.30
CA ILE A 121 -2.45 -2.49 12.88
C ILE A 121 -2.13 -1.16 13.56
N PHE A 122 -1.32 -1.19 14.62
CA PHE A 122 -1.05 -0.02 15.45
C PHE A 122 0.35 0.57 15.25
N GLY A 123 1.26 -0.14 14.55
CA GLY A 123 2.63 0.36 14.33
C GLY A 123 3.50 0.29 15.59
N PHE A 124 3.32 -0.75 16.43
CA PHE A 124 4.04 -0.85 17.71
C PHE A 124 5.54 -1.04 17.52
N GLY A 125 5.97 -1.77 16.47
CA GLY A 125 7.38 -2.07 16.23
C GLY A 125 8.07 -2.69 17.45
N THR A 126 7.33 -3.52 18.21
CA THR A 126 7.82 -4.19 19.43
C THR A 126 8.24 -5.63 19.18
N ASP A 127 8.01 -6.16 17.97
CA ASP A 127 8.45 -7.50 17.63
C ASP A 127 9.98 -7.60 17.71
N PRO A 128 10.54 -8.73 18.18
CA PRO A 128 11.98 -8.84 18.44
C PRO A 128 12.86 -8.61 17.21
N GLN A 129 12.33 -8.88 16.01
CA GLN A 129 13.05 -8.71 14.75
C GLN A 129 12.65 -7.42 14.03
N SER A 130 11.82 -6.56 14.61
CA SER A 130 11.39 -5.33 13.96
C SER A 130 12.51 -4.30 13.81
N TYR A 131 12.30 -3.32 12.92
CA TYR A 131 13.13 -2.12 12.79
C TYR A 131 12.70 -0.99 13.76
N GLY A 132 11.88 -1.33 14.77
CA GLY A 132 11.27 -0.35 15.67
C GLY A 132 10.13 0.43 15.01
N ARG A 133 9.42 1.21 15.83
CA ARG A 133 8.25 1.99 15.37
C ARG A 133 8.63 3.19 14.50
N SER A 134 7.82 3.49 13.50
CA SER A 134 7.82 4.80 12.84
C SER A 134 7.09 5.81 13.71
N LEU A 135 7.68 6.98 13.92
CA LEU A 135 7.17 8.01 14.83
C LEU A 135 6.13 8.89 14.13
N ASN A 136 5.00 9.14 14.79
CA ASN A 136 3.96 10.00 14.23
C ASN A 136 4.46 11.45 14.10
N PRO A 137 4.44 12.08 12.91
CA PRO A 137 4.96 13.44 12.73
C PRO A 137 4.21 14.52 13.51
N HIS A 138 2.95 14.29 13.88
CA HIS A 138 2.17 15.22 14.69
C HIS A 138 2.52 15.16 16.18
N ALA A 139 2.88 13.98 16.67
CA ALA A 139 3.24 13.74 18.07
C ALA A 139 4.07 12.44 18.20
N PRO A 140 5.42 12.50 18.19
CA PRO A 140 6.31 11.33 18.13
C PRO A 140 6.17 10.32 19.30
N GLU A 141 5.59 10.75 20.41
CA GLU A 141 5.29 9.91 21.57
C GLU A 141 4.08 8.98 21.33
N TYR A 142 3.20 9.33 20.38
CA TYR A 142 2.03 8.55 19.98
C TYR A 142 2.32 7.64 18.77
N LEU A 143 1.43 6.66 18.59
CA LEU A 143 1.52 5.71 17.50
C LEU A 143 1.16 6.34 16.14
N SER A 144 1.80 5.85 15.08
CA SER A 144 1.55 6.26 13.69
C SER A 144 0.52 5.38 12.98
N GLY A 145 0.13 4.26 13.58
CA GLY A 145 -0.73 3.25 12.98
C GLY A 145 0.07 2.29 12.12
N GLY A 146 -0.54 1.19 11.68
CA GLY A 146 0.14 0.15 10.91
C GLY A 146 -0.83 -0.69 10.08
N SER A 147 -0.37 -1.70 9.36
CA SER A 147 1.05 -2.07 9.20
C SER A 147 1.84 -1.21 8.21
N SER A 148 1.20 -0.28 7.48
CA SER A 148 1.89 0.66 6.58
C SER A 148 2.32 1.94 7.32
N SER A 149 2.97 1.80 8.47
CA SER A 149 3.45 2.90 9.32
C SER A 149 4.43 3.80 8.57
N GLY A 150 5.50 3.23 8.00
CA GLY A 150 6.49 3.95 7.21
C GLY A 150 5.89 4.73 6.03
N PRO A 151 5.05 4.11 5.16
CA PRO A 151 4.28 4.81 4.13
C PRO A 151 3.54 6.05 4.61
N ALA A 152 2.79 5.97 5.72
CA ALA A 152 2.05 7.12 6.20
C ALA A 152 2.98 8.21 6.76
N VAL A 153 3.95 7.82 7.58
CA VAL A 153 4.90 8.75 8.18
C VAL A 153 5.76 9.45 7.12
N ALA A 154 6.24 8.73 6.10
CA ALA A 154 7.05 9.30 5.01
C ALA A 154 6.29 10.37 4.21
N VAL A 155 4.99 10.19 3.99
CA VAL A 155 4.15 11.17 3.29
C VAL A 155 3.82 12.36 4.19
N ALA A 156 3.45 12.11 5.45
CA ALA A 156 3.10 13.14 6.43
C ALA A 156 4.30 14.04 6.78
N SER A 157 5.50 13.45 6.91
CA SER A 157 6.77 14.17 7.11
C SER A 157 7.37 14.77 5.82
N ARG A 158 6.72 14.56 4.66
CA ARG A 158 7.18 15.04 3.34
C ARG A 158 8.52 14.48 2.90
N ALA A 159 8.91 13.31 3.42
CA ALA A 159 10.09 12.60 2.93
C ALA A 159 9.91 12.03 1.51
N VAL A 160 8.66 11.83 1.10
CA VAL A 160 8.24 11.47 -0.27
C VAL A 160 6.96 12.21 -0.67
N ASP A 161 6.64 12.23 -1.96
CA ASP A 161 5.41 12.87 -2.48
C ASP A 161 4.18 11.99 -2.25
N VAL A 162 4.32 10.71 -2.54
CA VAL A 162 3.31 9.66 -2.39
C VAL A 162 4.01 8.38 -1.90
N ALA A 163 3.31 7.52 -1.18
CA ALA A 163 3.84 6.21 -0.81
C ALA A 163 2.85 5.10 -1.17
N PHE A 164 3.33 3.86 -1.16
CA PHE A 164 2.48 2.68 -1.35
C PHE A 164 2.51 1.81 -0.10
N GLY A 165 1.32 1.38 0.32
CA GLY A 165 1.10 0.46 1.43
C GLY A 165 0.34 -0.79 1.00
N GLY A 166 0.24 -1.74 1.94
CA GLY A 166 -0.65 -2.89 1.85
C GLY A 166 -1.79 -2.76 2.86
N ASP A 167 -2.99 -3.21 2.53
CA ASP A 167 -4.18 -3.15 3.39
C ASP A 167 -4.93 -4.48 3.35
N GLN A 168 -4.89 -5.21 4.46
CA GLN A 168 -5.63 -6.46 4.66
C GLN A 168 -6.85 -6.26 5.55
N GLY A 169 -6.70 -5.44 6.60
CA GLY A 169 -7.75 -5.13 7.57
C GLY A 169 -7.87 -3.65 7.91
N GLY A 170 -7.18 -2.78 7.19
CA GLY A 170 -7.04 -1.35 7.54
C GLY A 170 -5.64 -0.79 7.34
N SER A 171 -4.67 -1.60 6.95
CA SER A 171 -3.25 -1.25 7.04
C SER A 171 -2.77 -0.11 6.14
N ILE A 172 -3.59 0.41 5.22
CA ILE A 172 -3.37 1.70 4.56
C ILE A 172 -4.16 2.82 5.25
N ARG A 173 -5.44 2.55 5.55
CA ARG A 173 -6.40 3.56 6.03
C ARG A 173 -6.15 4.00 7.48
N VAL A 174 -5.81 3.06 8.37
CA VAL A 174 -5.51 3.33 9.78
C VAL A 174 -4.31 4.27 9.92
N PRO A 175 -3.11 3.94 9.40
CA PRO A 175 -1.97 4.85 9.53
C PRO A 175 -2.16 6.17 8.79
N ALA A 176 -2.89 6.19 7.66
CA ALA A 176 -3.25 7.43 6.99
C ALA A 176 -4.15 8.33 7.87
N SER A 177 -5.14 7.75 8.55
CA SER A 177 -6.00 8.46 9.50
C SER A 177 -5.19 9.04 10.65
N TRP A 178 -4.30 8.25 11.26
CA TRP A 178 -3.52 8.67 12.43
C TRP A 178 -2.42 9.68 12.09
N CYS A 179 -1.91 9.66 10.86
CA CYS A 179 -0.94 10.63 10.36
C CYS A 179 -1.59 11.83 9.64
N GLY A 180 -2.93 11.92 9.58
CA GLY A 180 -3.65 13.06 9.01
C GLY A 180 -3.46 13.25 7.50
N ILE A 181 -3.44 12.16 6.74
CA ILE A 181 -3.24 12.14 5.28
C ILE A 181 -4.26 11.23 4.57
N VAL A 182 -4.20 11.15 3.25
CA VAL A 182 -5.11 10.32 2.43
C VAL A 182 -4.52 8.93 2.23
N GLY A 183 -5.25 7.89 2.61
CA GLY A 183 -4.92 6.50 2.31
C GLY A 183 -6.06 5.82 1.58
N LEU A 184 -5.80 5.28 0.40
CA LEU A 184 -6.83 4.60 -0.41
C LEU A 184 -6.57 3.11 -0.45
N LYS A 185 -7.53 2.32 0.04
CA LYS A 185 -7.64 0.90 -0.26
C LYS A 185 -8.52 0.72 -1.51
N PRO A 186 -7.97 0.33 -2.67
CA PRO A 186 -8.77 0.16 -3.88
C PRO A 186 -9.75 -1.01 -3.79
N THR A 187 -10.62 -1.11 -4.80
CA THR A 187 -11.43 -2.33 -5.03
C THR A 187 -10.51 -3.55 -5.11
N HIS A 188 -10.94 -4.68 -4.56
CA HIS A 188 -10.18 -5.94 -4.63
C HIS A 188 -9.92 -6.32 -6.09
N GLY A 189 -8.68 -6.72 -6.40
CA GLY A 189 -8.25 -7.02 -7.76
C GLY A 189 -8.04 -5.81 -8.69
N LEU A 190 -8.38 -4.58 -8.29
CA LEU A 190 -8.17 -3.41 -9.17
C LEU A 190 -6.68 -3.12 -9.41
N VAL A 191 -5.90 -3.19 -8.34
CA VAL A 191 -4.44 -3.04 -8.40
C VAL A 191 -3.82 -4.42 -8.24
N PRO A 192 -2.92 -4.83 -9.16
CA PRO A 192 -2.31 -6.15 -9.10
C PRO A 192 -1.40 -6.28 -7.87
N HIS A 193 -1.48 -7.43 -7.22
CA HIS A 193 -0.66 -7.81 -6.07
C HIS A 193 0.59 -8.63 -6.48
N THR A 194 0.83 -8.78 -7.78
CA THR A 194 1.99 -9.46 -8.35
C THR A 194 3.30 -8.84 -7.86
N GLY A 195 4.19 -9.68 -7.31
CA GLY A 195 5.47 -9.26 -6.73
C GLY A 195 5.37 -8.60 -5.35
N VAL A 196 4.24 -8.74 -4.66
CA VAL A 196 4.02 -8.20 -3.32
C VAL A 196 3.79 -9.36 -2.35
N ILE A 197 4.50 -9.36 -1.23
CA ILE A 197 4.30 -10.36 -0.18
C ILE A 197 3.12 -9.90 0.70
N GLY A 198 2.02 -10.64 0.62
CA GLY A 198 0.78 -10.41 1.36
C GLY A 198 0.58 -11.40 2.51
N ILE A 199 -0.64 -11.42 3.07
CA ILE A 199 -1.03 -12.36 4.14
C ILE A 199 -2.00 -13.40 3.58
N ASP A 200 -3.07 -12.95 2.93
CA ASP A 200 -4.09 -13.83 2.36
C ASP A 200 -4.66 -13.21 1.07
N PRO A 201 -4.60 -13.94 -0.07
CA PRO A 201 -5.04 -13.44 -1.37
C PRO A 201 -6.47 -12.88 -1.40
N VAL A 202 -7.36 -13.34 -0.54
CA VAL A 202 -8.77 -12.94 -0.48
C VAL A 202 -8.94 -11.53 0.08
N ILE A 203 -7.99 -11.06 0.89
CA ILE A 203 -8.06 -9.75 1.58
C ILE A 203 -6.88 -8.84 1.25
N ASP A 204 -5.88 -9.32 0.52
CA ASP A 204 -4.71 -8.53 0.15
C ASP A 204 -5.05 -7.40 -0.83
N HIS A 205 -4.68 -6.17 -0.44
CA HIS A 205 -4.71 -5.00 -1.31
C HIS A 205 -3.37 -4.26 -1.27
N ILE A 206 -2.98 -3.67 -2.41
CA ILE A 206 -2.05 -2.53 -2.44
C ILE A 206 -2.81 -1.25 -2.76
N GLY A 207 -2.36 -0.14 -2.19
CA GLY A 207 -2.88 1.17 -2.55
C GLY A 207 -1.96 2.33 -2.21
N PRO A 208 -2.24 3.50 -2.79
CA PRO A 208 -1.48 4.71 -2.56
C PRO A 208 -1.87 5.44 -1.27
N VAL A 209 -0.89 6.12 -0.71
CA VAL A 209 -0.97 7.04 0.42
C VAL A 209 -0.40 8.39 -0.04
N GLY A 210 -1.14 9.48 0.14
CA GLY A 210 -0.76 10.81 -0.35
C GLY A 210 -1.30 11.95 0.50
N ARG A 211 -0.82 13.18 0.27
CA ARG A 211 -1.28 14.37 1.00
C ARG A 211 -2.59 14.96 0.44
N SER A 212 -2.99 14.56 -0.76
CA SER A 212 -4.22 15.03 -1.40
C SER A 212 -4.94 13.90 -2.13
N VAL A 213 -6.28 14.01 -2.21
CA VAL A 213 -7.11 13.07 -2.99
C VAL A 213 -6.74 13.09 -4.47
N MET A 214 -6.32 14.25 -4.99
CA MET A 214 -5.88 14.40 -6.38
C MET A 214 -4.61 13.58 -6.67
N ASP A 215 -3.61 13.62 -5.80
CA ASP A 215 -2.37 12.87 -6.00
C ASP A 215 -2.61 11.36 -5.93
N VAL A 216 -3.42 10.94 -4.96
CA VAL A 216 -3.87 9.54 -4.79
C VAL A 216 -4.63 9.05 -6.03
N ALA A 217 -5.53 9.87 -6.59
CA ALA A 217 -6.28 9.50 -7.78
C ALA A 217 -5.39 9.43 -9.03
N ARG A 218 -4.52 10.41 -9.26
CA ARG A 218 -3.59 10.43 -10.40
C ARG A 218 -2.66 9.22 -10.39
N ILE A 219 -2.11 8.88 -9.22
CA ILE A 219 -1.21 7.74 -9.15
C ILE A 219 -1.97 6.41 -9.27
N LEU A 220 -3.23 6.35 -8.82
CA LEU A 220 -4.08 5.17 -9.03
C LEU A 220 -4.31 4.91 -10.53
N GLU A 221 -4.47 5.95 -11.35
CA GLU A 221 -4.61 5.82 -12.81
C GLU A 221 -3.39 5.12 -13.44
N CYS A 222 -2.21 5.31 -12.86
CA CYS A 222 -0.97 4.68 -13.32
C CYS A 222 -0.88 3.20 -12.94
N ILE A 223 -1.39 2.82 -11.76
CA ILE A 223 -1.14 1.49 -11.19
C ILE A 223 -2.33 0.53 -11.27
N ALA A 224 -3.55 1.01 -11.55
CA ALA A 224 -4.74 0.17 -11.68
C ALA A 224 -4.79 -0.58 -13.02
N GLY A 225 -5.51 -1.70 -13.04
CA GLY A 225 -5.77 -2.52 -14.22
C GLY A 225 -5.13 -3.91 -14.14
N SER A 226 -5.65 -4.84 -14.93
CA SER A 226 -5.14 -6.22 -14.98
C SER A 226 -3.67 -6.26 -15.42
N ASP A 227 -2.92 -7.16 -14.84
CA ASP A 227 -1.56 -7.51 -15.28
C ASP A 227 -1.45 -8.90 -15.88
N ASP A 228 -2.59 -9.59 -16.06
CA ASP A 228 -2.72 -10.95 -16.58
C ASP A 228 -2.05 -12.05 -15.72
N TYR A 229 -1.43 -11.70 -14.57
CA TYR A 229 -0.76 -12.66 -13.67
C TYR A 229 -1.51 -12.85 -12.35
N ASP A 230 -2.07 -11.78 -11.79
CA ASP A 230 -2.73 -11.84 -10.49
C ASP A 230 -4.15 -12.42 -10.60
N ARG A 231 -4.30 -13.65 -10.11
CA ARG A 231 -5.58 -14.38 -10.05
C ARG A 231 -6.65 -13.67 -9.20
N ARG A 232 -6.31 -12.65 -8.41
CA ARG A 232 -7.27 -11.82 -7.66
C ARG A 232 -8.08 -10.89 -8.57
N GLN A 233 -7.63 -10.62 -9.79
CA GLN A 233 -8.21 -9.59 -10.66
C GLN A 233 -9.46 -10.04 -11.43
N VAL A 234 -10.12 -11.11 -10.97
CA VAL A 234 -11.36 -11.62 -11.57
C VAL A 234 -12.47 -10.56 -11.44
N GLY A 235 -12.98 -10.09 -12.59
CA GLY A 235 -14.02 -9.07 -12.62
C GLY A 235 -13.55 -7.67 -12.22
N ALA A 236 -12.24 -7.45 -12.11
CA ALA A 236 -11.71 -6.12 -11.86
C ALA A 236 -12.11 -5.17 -13.01
N PRO A 237 -12.63 -3.97 -12.70
CA PRO A 237 -12.99 -3.01 -13.73
C PRO A 237 -11.73 -2.58 -14.51
N SER A 238 -11.90 -2.29 -15.80
CA SER A 238 -10.85 -1.69 -16.61
C SER A 238 -10.35 -0.40 -15.96
N ALA A 239 -9.05 -0.10 -16.08
CA ALA A 239 -8.47 1.14 -15.58
C ALA A 239 -9.30 2.36 -16.05
N LEU A 240 -9.68 3.22 -15.11
CA LEU A 240 -10.48 4.44 -15.36
C LEU A 240 -9.62 5.68 -15.14
N ARG A 241 -10.13 6.83 -15.59
CA ARG A 241 -9.56 8.13 -15.23
C ARG A 241 -10.11 8.60 -13.89
N TYR A 242 -9.53 8.15 -12.79
CA TYR A 242 -9.98 8.46 -11.42
C TYR A 242 -9.82 9.93 -11.01
N ALA A 243 -8.86 10.65 -11.60
CA ALA A 243 -8.68 12.08 -11.35
C ALA A 243 -9.73 12.93 -12.11
N SER A 244 -10.31 12.36 -13.18
CA SER A 244 -11.38 13.01 -13.93
C SER A 244 -12.63 13.12 -13.06
N GLY A 245 -13.15 14.34 -12.89
CA GLY A 245 -14.37 14.58 -12.12
C GLY A 245 -14.17 14.88 -10.64
N LEU A 246 -12.96 14.80 -10.09
CA LEU A 246 -12.73 15.16 -8.67
C LEU A 246 -13.13 16.62 -8.35
N ALA A 247 -13.07 17.51 -9.35
CA ALA A 247 -13.45 18.91 -9.21
C ALA A 247 -14.92 19.21 -9.53
N THR A 248 -15.74 18.23 -9.94
CA THR A 248 -17.14 18.49 -10.38
C THR A 248 -18.14 18.57 -9.22
N GLY A 249 -17.67 18.39 -7.97
CA GLY A 249 -18.52 18.36 -6.79
C GLY A 249 -19.39 17.11 -6.72
N ILE A 250 -20.30 17.09 -5.74
CA ILE A 250 -21.10 15.91 -5.36
C ILE A 250 -22.62 16.14 -5.45
N ARG A 251 -23.07 17.14 -6.21
CA ARG A 251 -24.50 17.43 -6.38
C ARG A 251 -25.22 16.19 -6.95
N GLY A 252 -26.34 15.81 -6.31
CA GLY A 252 -27.14 14.65 -6.71
C GLY A 252 -26.61 13.30 -6.24
N VAL A 253 -25.46 13.25 -5.54
CA VAL A 253 -24.91 12.03 -4.95
C VAL A 253 -25.66 11.69 -3.66
N ARG A 254 -26.13 10.45 -3.52
CA ARG A 254 -26.69 9.97 -2.24
C ARG A 254 -25.58 9.37 -1.39
N ILE A 255 -25.44 9.88 -0.17
CA ILE A 255 -24.43 9.41 0.80
C ILE A 255 -25.14 8.62 1.89
N GLY A 256 -24.83 7.33 2.00
CA GLY A 256 -25.29 6.49 3.10
C GLY A 256 -24.34 6.60 4.30
N VAL A 257 -24.89 6.85 5.49
CA VAL A 257 -24.14 6.82 6.75
C VAL A 257 -24.48 5.51 7.46
N LEU A 258 -23.49 4.64 7.63
CA LEU A 258 -23.64 3.40 8.38
C LEU A 258 -23.76 3.73 9.87
N ARG A 259 -24.87 3.34 10.50
CA ARG A 259 -25.16 3.71 11.90
C ARG A 259 -24.26 2.97 12.86
N GLU A 260 -23.94 1.73 12.52
CA GLU A 260 -23.10 0.79 13.25
C GLU A 260 -21.63 1.23 13.31
N GLY A 261 -21.23 2.25 12.53
CA GLY A 261 -19.90 2.86 12.63
C GLY A 261 -19.78 3.93 13.72
N PHE A 262 -20.81 4.14 14.53
CA PHE A 262 -20.86 5.17 15.58
C PHE A 262 -21.51 4.64 16.85
N GLY A 263 -21.26 5.32 17.98
CA GLY A 263 -21.87 5.00 19.27
C GLY A 263 -21.28 3.76 19.94
N ASP A 264 -20.07 3.38 19.55
CA ASP A 264 -19.26 2.40 20.28
C ASP A 264 -18.79 3.03 21.60
N GLU A 265 -18.94 2.32 22.72
CA GLU A 265 -18.54 2.80 24.05
C GLU A 265 -17.02 2.96 24.18
N GLU A 266 -16.23 2.25 23.36
CA GLU A 266 -14.77 2.35 23.34
C GLU A 266 -14.25 3.45 22.41
N ALA A 267 -15.11 4.06 21.59
CA ALA A 267 -14.70 5.13 20.68
C ALA A 267 -14.44 6.44 21.42
N ASP A 268 -13.42 7.17 20.97
CA ASP A 268 -13.17 8.53 21.45
C ASP A 268 -14.30 9.47 21.00
N PRO A 269 -15.02 10.11 21.93
CA PRO A 269 -16.16 10.97 21.59
C PRO A 269 -15.77 12.17 20.73
N ASP A 270 -14.53 12.67 20.82
CA ASP A 270 -14.07 13.81 20.03
C ASP A 270 -13.86 13.40 18.56
N VAL A 271 -13.37 12.17 18.33
CA VAL A 271 -13.24 11.61 16.96
C VAL A 271 -14.62 11.47 16.33
N GLU A 272 -15.58 10.91 17.08
CA GLU A 272 -16.96 10.78 16.60
C GLU A 272 -17.58 12.15 16.27
N ALA A 273 -17.38 13.16 17.14
CA ALA A 273 -17.89 14.50 16.91
C ALA A 273 -17.37 15.11 15.60
N VAL A 274 -16.06 15.04 15.34
CA VAL A 274 -15.43 15.59 14.11
C VAL A 274 -15.93 14.89 12.85
N VAL A 275 -16.12 13.56 12.89
CA VAL A 275 -16.67 12.82 11.74
C VAL A 275 -18.14 13.20 11.51
N ARG A 276 -18.93 13.40 12.56
CA ARG A 276 -20.32 13.88 12.45
C ARG A 276 -20.40 15.29 11.87
N GLU A 277 -19.51 16.20 12.25
CA GLU A 277 -19.41 17.52 11.64
C GLU A 277 -19.11 17.45 10.13
N SER A 278 -18.22 16.53 9.73
CA SER A 278 -17.90 16.28 8.32
C SER A 278 -19.13 15.80 7.53
N ILE A 279 -19.99 14.98 8.15
CA ILE A 279 -21.27 14.56 7.55
C ILE A 279 -22.20 15.77 7.32
N GLU A 280 -22.26 16.72 8.25
CA GLU A 280 -23.07 17.93 8.09
C GLU A 280 -22.54 18.83 6.96
N VAL A 281 -21.23 18.89 6.75
CA VAL A 281 -20.65 19.56 5.57
C VAL A 281 -21.14 18.92 4.27
N LEU A 282 -21.12 17.58 4.20
CA LEU A 282 -21.57 16.84 3.01
C LEU A 282 -23.07 17.01 2.76
N LYS A 283 -23.91 17.01 3.80
CA LYS A 283 -25.36 17.29 3.67
C LYS A 283 -25.63 18.65 3.03
N ARG A 284 -24.87 19.69 3.40
CA ARG A 284 -25.00 21.03 2.80
C ARG A 284 -24.53 21.07 1.33
N ALA A 285 -23.55 20.24 0.98
CA ALA A 285 -22.98 20.17 -0.37
C ALA A 285 -23.83 19.37 -1.37
N VAL A 286 -24.76 18.54 -0.88
CA VAL A 286 -25.74 17.79 -1.69
C VAL A 286 -27.16 18.29 -1.38
N PRO A 287 -27.55 19.51 -1.83
CA PRO A 287 -28.94 19.94 -1.68
C PRO A 287 -29.85 19.02 -2.49
N LEU A 288 -30.91 18.52 -1.83
CA LEU A 288 -31.98 17.68 -2.38
C LEU A 288 -32.64 18.33 -3.60
#